data_AF-A0AAW0FE86-F1
#
_entry.id   AF-A0AAW0FE86-F1
#
_cell.length_a   1.000
_cell.length_b   1.000
_cell.length_c   1.000
_cell.angle_alpha   90.00
_cell.angle_beta   90.00
_cell.angle_gamma   90.00
#
_symmetry.space_group_name_H-M   'P 1'
#
loop_
_entity.id
_entity.type
_entity.pdbx_description
1 polymer ?
#
loop_
_entity_poly.entity_id
_entity_poly.type
_entity_poly.pdbx_seq_one_letter_code
_entity_poly.pdbx_strand_id
1 'polypeptide(L)'
;MQLDHISGEEDTLTECELRCILHECGHMLGFVHEHQSPARVKELTYDKKSEYNLLIVIATIRYYADTWQPELVKHNVLRIYDEEGLAAYSPFDNMSIMLYDILACMNAQHRHISRPYQLSPTDQAYATLLYPPPVTSNDAILRDALRLVGALPHQEDVIMASNGPEQFRLRFREWNAEVRAAYTKRRQLTVKCTSFLKCCANLGSRLLNIVRRPQKRLPDVIL
;
A
#
# COMPACT_ATOMS: atom_id res chain seq x y z
N MET A 1 4.05 -1.67 27.47
CA MET A 1 4.28 -3.10 27.19
C MET A 1 4.65 -3.71 28.53
N GLN A 2 3.72 -4.42 29.12
CA GLN A 2 3.89 -5.11 30.40
C GLN A 2 4.27 -6.54 30.04
N LEU A 3 5.52 -6.91 30.29
CA LEU A 3 6.02 -8.28 30.11
C LEU A 3 5.86 -8.94 31.47
N ASP A 4 4.69 -9.52 31.69
CA ASP A 4 4.29 -10.08 32.96
C ASP A 4 4.49 -11.60 32.88
N HIS A 5 5.23 -12.14 33.85
CA HIS A 5 5.33 -13.55 34.21
C HIS A 5 6.12 -14.49 33.28
N ILE A 6 7.41 -14.68 33.61
CA ILE A 6 8.14 -15.92 33.33
C ILE A 6 7.89 -16.87 34.51
N SER A 7 6.80 -17.66 34.44
CA SER A 7 6.63 -18.86 35.25
C SER A 7 6.91 -20.05 34.34
N GLY A 8 7.91 -20.86 34.68
CA GLY A 8 8.45 -21.95 33.86
C GLY A 8 7.52 -23.13 33.56
N GLU A 9 6.46 -22.86 32.81
CA GLU A 9 5.79 -23.80 31.91
C GLU A 9 6.35 -23.54 30.50
N GLU A 10 6.53 -24.58 29.66
CA GLU A 10 7.19 -24.50 28.35
C GLU A 10 6.89 -23.19 27.60
N ASP A 11 7.89 -22.30 27.55
CA ASP A 11 7.88 -20.94 26.99
C ASP A 11 7.59 -20.98 25.48
N THR A 12 6.34 -21.28 25.13
CA THR A 12 5.85 -21.20 23.75
C THR A 12 5.32 -19.81 23.53
N LEU A 13 5.98 -19.05 22.65
CA LEU A 13 5.51 -17.73 22.24
C LEU A 13 4.07 -17.84 21.73
N THR A 14 3.19 -16.98 22.23
CA THR A 14 1.85 -16.85 21.66
C THR A 14 1.95 -16.36 20.20
N GLU A 15 0.96 -16.66 19.37
CA GLU A 15 0.92 -16.17 17.98
C GLU A 15 0.98 -14.63 17.92
N CYS A 16 0.37 -13.94 18.90
CA CYS A 16 0.42 -12.50 19.03
C CYS A 16 1.85 -11.99 19.30
N GLU A 17 2.60 -12.64 20.18
CA GLU A 17 3.99 -12.29 20.47
C GLU A 17 4.89 -12.57 19.28
N LEU A 18 4.76 -13.74 18.65
CA LEU A 18 5.51 -14.10 17.45
C LEU A 18 5.26 -13.10 16.31
N ARG A 19 3.99 -12.74 16.06
CA ARG A 19 3.64 -11.69 15.10
C ARG A 19 4.34 -10.38 15.43
N CYS A 20 4.30 -9.95 16.69
CA CYS A 20 4.93 -8.72 17.14
C CYS A 20 6.43 -8.74 16.86
N ILE A 21 7.10 -9.84 17.24
CA ILE A 21 8.53 -10.05 16.98
C ILE A 21 8.83 -9.94 15.48
N LEU A 22 8.09 -10.65 14.63
CA LEU A 22 8.31 -10.61 13.18
C LEU A 22 8.09 -9.20 12.60
N HIS A 23 7.04 -8.49 13.03
CA HIS A 23 6.73 -7.13 12.58
C HIS A 23 7.83 -6.14 12.96
N GLU A 24 8.26 -6.15 14.22
CA GLU A 24 9.30 -5.25 14.73
C GLU A 24 10.68 -5.60 14.14
N CYS A 25 10.99 -6.88 13.93
CA CYS A 25 12.18 -7.28 13.17
C CYS A 25 12.12 -6.79 11.72
N GLY A 26 10.94 -6.76 11.10
CA GLY A 26 10.74 -6.12 9.80
C GLY A 26 11.16 -4.65 9.82
N HIS A 27 10.75 -3.89 10.84
CA HIS A 27 11.22 -2.51 11.03
C HIS A 27 12.73 -2.39 11.23
N MET A 28 13.37 -3.31 11.95
CA MET A 28 14.84 -3.35 12.09
C MET A 28 15.55 -3.55 10.75
N LEU A 29 14.94 -4.31 9.84
CA LEU A 29 15.39 -4.50 8.46
C LEU A 29 14.96 -3.34 7.53
N GLY A 30 14.29 -2.31 8.05
CA GLY A 30 13.87 -1.15 7.26
C GLY A 30 12.59 -1.34 6.45
N PHE A 31 11.81 -2.40 6.70
CA PHE A 31 10.45 -2.51 6.17
C PHE A 31 9.53 -1.50 6.86
N VAL A 32 8.60 -0.97 6.07
CA VAL A 32 7.63 0.03 6.53
C VAL A 32 6.22 -0.57 6.54
N HIS A 33 5.27 0.10 7.18
CA HIS A 33 3.90 -0.40 7.24
C HIS A 33 3.24 -0.51 5.86
N GLU A 34 2.61 -1.65 5.61
CA GLU A 34 1.96 -1.94 4.33
C GLU A 34 0.70 -1.07 4.12
N HIS A 35 -0.02 -0.69 5.19
CA HIS A 35 -1.14 0.25 5.10
C HIS A 35 -0.73 1.69 4.73
N GLN A 36 0.57 1.98 4.71
CA GLN A 36 1.12 3.25 4.25
C GLN A 36 1.69 3.15 2.83
N SER A 37 1.65 1.97 2.22
CA SER A 37 2.09 1.75 0.84
C SER A 37 1.26 2.60 -0.15
N PRO A 38 1.90 3.29 -1.11
CA PRO A 38 1.20 4.01 -2.17
C PRO A 38 0.42 3.07 -3.10
N ALA A 39 0.80 1.79 -3.17
CA ALA A 39 0.12 0.79 -3.98
C ALA A 39 -1.29 0.46 -3.48
N ARG A 40 -1.55 0.67 -2.18
CA ARG A 40 -2.83 0.31 -1.54
C ARG A 40 -4.03 1.01 -2.13
N VAL A 41 -3.86 2.19 -2.74
CA VAL A 41 -4.98 3.05 -3.18
C VAL A 41 -5.93 2.33 -4.14
N LYS A 42 -5.45 1.32 -4.89
CA LYS A 42 -6.30 0.49 -5.77
C LYS A 42 -7.24 -0.45 -5.01
N GLU A 43 -6.77 -1.02 -3.91
CA GLU A 43 -7.47 -2.05 -3.14
C GLU A 43 -8.19 -1.49 -1.91
N LEU A 44 -7.59 -0.46 -1.32
CA LEU A 44 -7.97 0.12 -0.04
C LEU A 44 -7.78 1.63 -0.07
N THR A 45 -8.90 2.34 -0.09
CA THR A 45 -8.92 3.79 0.03
C THR A 45 -9.47 4.15 1.41
N TYR A 46 -8.61 4.72 2.27
CA TYR A 46 -9.12 5.38 3.49
C TYR A 46 -10.12 6.42 3.03
N ASP A 47 -11.28 6.45 3.66
CA ASP A 47 -12.35 7.35 3.23
C ASP A 47 -12.05 8.79 3.66
N LYS A 48 -11.05 9.42 3.05
CA LYS A 48 -10.67 10.82 3.34
C LYS A 48 -11.62 11.81 2.68
N LYS A 49 -12.76 11.38 2.13
CA LYS A 49 -13.66 12.23 1.34
C LYS A 49 -14.43 13.24 2.19
N SER A 50 -14.39 13.13 3.52
CA SER A 50 -14.90 14.15 4.44
C SER A 50 -14.01 14.29 5.69
N GLU A 51 -13.98 15.48 6.26
CA GLU A 51 -13.37 15.73 7.59
C GLU A 51 -13.96 14.82 8.67
N TYR A 52 -15.23 14.42 8.52
CA TYR A 52 -15.94 13.51 9.40
C TYR A 52 -15.31 12.10 9.44
N ASN A 53 -14.93 11.55 8.29
CA ASN A 53 -14.31 10.24 8.24
C ASN A 53 -12.87 10.24 8.78
N LEU A 54 -12.15 11.36 8.62
CA LEU A 54 -10.86 11.57 9.27
C LEU A 54 -11.00 11.57 10.80
N LEU A 55 -12.05 12.21 11.32
CA LEU A 55 -12.36 12.20 12.75
C LEU A 55 -12.73 10.80 13.24
N ILE A 56 -13.46 9.99 12.46
CA ILE A 56 -13.74 8.59 12.80
C ILE A 56 -12.44 7.81 12.95
N VAL A 57 -11.52 7.88 11.98
CA VAL A 57 -10.24 7.17 12.07
C VAL A 57 -9.45 7.62 13.30
N ILE A 58 -9.36 8.94 13.54
CA ILE A 58 -8.65 9.49 14.71
C ILE A 58 -9.28 9.01 16.02
N ALA A 59 -10.61 9.08 16.14
CA ALA A 59 -11.33 8.64 17.32
C ALA A 59 -11.17 7.13 17.57
N THR A 60 -11.24 6.32 16.51
CA THR A 60 -11.06 4.87 16.63
C THR A 60 -9.63 4.52 17.04
N ILE A 61 -8.60 5.14 16.47
CA ILE A 61 -7.22 4.88 16.88
C ILE A 61 -6.97 5.35 18.31
N ARG A 62 -7.49 6.53 18.68
CA ARG A 62 -7.34 7.04 20.06
C ARG A 62 -8.11 6.23 21.09
N TYR A 63 -9.15 5.49 20.70
CA TYR A 63 -9.79 4.52 21.59
C TYR A 63 -8.82 3.39 22.00
N TYR A 64 -7.94 2.96 21.09
CA TYR A 64 -6.95 1.91 21.35
C TYR A 64 -5.57 2.46 21.78
N ALA A 65 -5.29 3.73 21.49
CA ALA A 65 -4.05 4.44 21.78
C ALA A 65 -4.36 5.84 22.33
N ASP A 66 -4.90 5.88 23.55
CA ASP A 66 -5.45 7.08 24.22
C ASP A 66 -4.50 8.28 24.30
N THR A 67 -3.19 8.00 24.33
CA THR A 67 -2.12 9.01 24.38
C THR A 67 -1.80 9.66 23.03
N TRP A 68 -2.29 9.15 21.89
CA TRP A 68 -1.92 9.66 20.57
C TRP A 68 -2.65 10.97 20.25
N GLN A 69 -1.86 12.00 19.95
CA GLN A 69 -2.38 13.25 19.40
C GLN A 69 -2.88 13.04 17.96
N PRO A 70 -3.87 13.81 17.48
CA PRO A 70 -4.39 13.71 16.11
C PRO A 70 -3.30 13.75 15.02
N GLU A 71 -2.26 14.54 15.23
CA GLU A 71 -1.11 14.69 14.33
C GLU A 71 -0.32 13.38 14.22
N LEU A 72 -0.18 12.66 15.33
CA LEU A 72 0.51 11.37 15.37
C LEU A 72 -0.30 10.30 14.65
N VAL A 73 -1.63 10.29 14.80
CA VAL A 73 -2.51 9.40 14.01
C VAL A 73 -2.37 9.71 12.52
N LYS A 74 -2.36 10.99 12.14
CA LYS A 74 -2.15 11.40 10.74
C LYS A 74 -0.80 10.89 10.21
N HIS A 75 0.25 10.98 11.02
CA HIS A 75 1.59 10.57 10.63
C HIS A 75 1.76 9.04 10.54
N ASN A 76 1.26 8.30 11.53
CA ASN A 76 1.53 6.86 11.67
C ASN A 76 0.51 5.98 10.94
N VAL A 77 -0.72 6.47 10.74
CA VAL A 77 -1.82 5.68 10.16
C VAL A 77 -2.17 6.16 8.77
N LEU A 78 -2.29 7.48 8.58
CA LEU A 78 -2.90 8.04 7.36
C LEU A 78 -1.90 8.51 6.32
N ARG A 79 -0.65 8.77 6.73
CA ARG A 79 0.44 9.15 5.84
C ARG A 79 0.71 8.00 4.89
N ILE A 80 0.75 8.32 3.61
CA ILE A 80 1.26 7.42 2.56
C ILE A 80 2.75 7.73 2.44
N TYR A 81 3.60 6.70 2.40
CA TYR A 81 5.01 6.90 2.16
C TYR A 81 5.23 7.52 0.78
N ASP A 82 6.21 8.41 0.71
CA ASP A 82 6.64 8.95 -0.57
C ASP A 82 7.17 7.80 -1.43
N GLU A 83 6.68 7.71 -2.65
CA GLU A 83 7.08 6.69 -3.61
C GLU A 83 8.60 6.73 -3.81
N GLU A 84 9.20 7.92 -3.79
CA GLU A 84 10.63 8.15 -4.03
C GLU A 84 11.53 7.63 -2.90
N GLY A 85 10.99 7.53 -1.67
CA GLY A 85 11.74 7.09 -0.49
C GLY A 85 11.76 5.58 -0.25
N LEU A 86 10.97 4.79 -0.98
CA LEU A 86 10.85 3.34 -0.76
C LEU A 86 11.94 2.58 -1.54
N ALA A 87 12.79 1.82 -0.85
CA ALA A 87 13.78 0.96 -1.50
C ALA A 87 13.16 -0.32 -2.08
N ALA A 88 12.01 -0.74 -1.55
CA ALA A 88 11.24 -1.89 -1.99
C ALA A 88 9.77 -1.47 -2.18
N TYR A 89 9.35 -1.44 -3.44
CA TYR A 89 8.00 -1.19 -3.87
C TYR A 89 7.39 -2.51 -4.37
N SER A 90 6.24 -2.88 -3.81
CA SER A 90 5.41 -4.02 -4.22
C SER A 90 4.00 -3.55 -4.59
N PRO A 91 3.22 -4.38 -5.32
CA PRO A 91 1.77 -4.32 -5.21
C PRO A 91 1.33 -4.45 -3.74
N PHE A 92 0.16 -3.90 -3.40
CA PHE A 92 -0.36 -3.97 -2.04
C PHE A 92 -0.56 -5.42 -1.60
N ASP A 93 0.01 -5.78 -0.45
CA ASP A 93 -0.07 -7.13 0.12
C ASP A 93 -0.92 -7.13 1.40
N ASN A 94 -2.18 -7.57 1.29
CA ASN A 94 -3.07 -7.67 2.44
C ASN A 94 -2.71 -8.83 3.40
N MET A 95 -1.71 -9.64 3.05
CA MET A 95 -1.17 -10.73 3.86
C MET A 95 0.22 -10.42 4.44
N SER A 96 0.76 -9.21 4.21
CA SER A 96 2.06 -8.83 4.78
C SER A 96 2.00 -8.76 6.31
N ILE A 97 3.06 -9.26 6.96
CA ILE A 97 3.28 -9.11 8.39
C ILE A 97 3.34 -7.64 8.82
N MET A 98 3.71 -6.73 7.89
CA MET A 98 3.81 -5.28 8.10
C MET A 98 2.45 -4.57 8.08
N LEU A 99 1.35 -5.31 7.92
CA LEU A 99 -0.01 -4.76 7.93
C LEU A 99 -0.59 -4.67 9.36
N TYR A 100 -1.17 -3.51 9.67
CA TYR A 100 -2.05 -3.35 10.83
C TYR A 100 -3.51 -3.55 10.45
N ASP A 101 -4.35 -3.82 11.46
CA ASP A 101 -5.80 -3.94 11.27
C ASP A 101 -6.37 -2.65 10.67
N ILE A 102 -7.23 -2.82 9.66
CA ILE A 102 -7.91 -1.71 9.00
C ILE A 102 -9.41 -1.97 9.12
N LEU A 103 -10.04 -1.27 10.04
CA LEU A 103 -11.45 -1.47 10.36
C LEU A 103 -12.35 -0.97 9.22
N ALA A 104 -13.52 -1.60 9.07
CA ALA A 104 -14.48 -1.26 8.03
C ALA A 104 -14.93 0.22 8.06
N CYS A 105 -14.99 0.83 9.24
CA CYS A 105 -15.33 2.25 9.39
C CYS A 105 -14.23 3.20 8.88
N MET A 106 -13.02 2.71 8.62
CA MET A 106 -11.88 3.54 8.21
C MET A 106 -11.73 3.65 6.69
N ASN A 107 -12.38 2.79 5.91
CA ASN A 107 -12.17 2.71 4.47
C ASN A 107 -13.47 2.76 3.67
N ALA A 108 -13.38 3.29 2.45
CA ALA A 108 -14.52 3.52 1.56
C ALA A 108 -15.14 2.22 1.04
N GLN A 109 -14.43 1.10 1.16
CA GLN A 109 -14.90 -0.22 0.79
C GLN A 109 -15.71 -0.89 1.91
N HIS A 110 -15.75 -0.31 3.12
CA HIS A 110 -16.38 -0.90 4.30
C HIS A 110 -15.90 -2.32 4.64
N ARG A 111 -14.61 -2.59 4.42
CA ARG A 111 -14.00 -3.90 4.66
C ARG A 111 -13.15 -3.88 5.91
N HIS A 112 -13.30 -4.88 6.77
CA HIS A 112 -12.29 -5.15 7.78
C HIS A 112 -11.17 -5.95 7.13
N ILE A 113 -9.93 -5.46 7.22
CA ILE A 113 -8.73 -6.20 6.85
C ILE A 113 -7.97 -6.48 8.13
N SER A 114 -7.86 -7.75 8.50
CA SER A 114 -7.17 -8.18 9.71
C SER A 114 -5.69 -8.38 9.46
N ARG A 115 -4.89 -8.09 10.48
CA ARG A 115 -3.44 -8.26 10.49
C ARG A 115 -3.06 -9.74 10.42
N PRO A 116 -2.13 -10.11 9.54
CA PRO A 116 -1.58 -11.47 9.46
C PRO A 116 -0.71 -11.82 10.67
N TYR A 117 -0.53 -13.12 10.90
CA TYR A 117 0.30 -13.68 11.99
C TYR A 117 1.57 -14.38 11.48
N GLN A 118 1.76 -14.45 10.16
CA GLN A 118 2.88 -15.12 9.51
C GLN A 118 3.42 -14.23 8.38
N LEU A 119 4.67 -14.47 7.99
CA LEU A 119 5.27 -13.81 6.83
C LEU A 119 4.57 -14.22 5.55
N SER A 120 4.14 -13.24 4.75
CA SER A 120 3.62 -13.52 3.42
C SER A 120 4.71 -14.04 2.48
N PRO A 121 4.35 -14.69 1.37
CA PRO A 121 5.33 -15.03 0.34
C PRO A 121 6.06 -13.79 -0.20
N THR A 122 5.39 -12.63 -0.26
CA THR A 122 6.00 -11.35 -0.64
C THR A 122 7.02 -10.89 0.40
N ASP A 123 6.69 -10.95 1.70
CA ASP A 123 7.61 -10.56 2.78
C ASP A 123 8.91 -11.37 2.70
N GLN A 124 8.78 -12.70 2.54
CA GLN A 124 9.91 -13.61 2.44
C GLN A 124 10.74 -13.34 1.18
N ALA A 125 10.11 -13.10 0.04
CA ALA A 125 10.80 -12.80 -1.21
C ALA A 125 11.55 -11.47 -1.14
N TYR A 126 10.93 -10.39 -0.66
CA TYR A 126 11.61 -9.11 -0.54
C TYR A 126 12.74 -9.13 0.50
N ALA A 127 12.56 -9.81 1.63
CA ALA A 127 13.64 -10.02 2.60
C ALA A 127 14.82 -10.76 1.95
N THR A 128 14.55 -11.83 1.21
CA THR A 128 15.55 -12.60 0.47
C THR A 128 16.28 -11.76 -0.57
N LEU A 129 15.58 -10.91 -1.32
CA LEU A 129 16.16 -10.13 -2.42
C LEU A 129 16.93 -8.90 -1.93
N LEU A 130 16.48 -8.28 -0.83
CA LEU A 130 17.17 -7.16 -0.20
C LEU A 130 18.38 -7.61 0.64
N TYR A 131 18.34 -8.83 1.18
CA TYR A 131 19.39 -9.41 2.02
C TYR A 131 19.76 -10.81 1.50
N PRO A 132 20.35 -10.89 0.30
CA PRO A 132 20.67 -12.18 -0.31
C PRO A 132 21.66 -12.97 0.54
N PRO A 133 21.53 -14.30 0.61
CA PRO A 133 22.42 -15.14 1.39
C PRO A 133 23.86 -15.03 0.87
N PRO A 134 24.87 -15.12 1.76
CA PRO A 134 26.28 -14.96 1.39
C PRO A 134 26.81 -16.08 0.49
N VAL A 135 26.14 -17.23 0.45
CA VAL A 135 26.52 -18.36 -0.40
C VAL A 135 25.77 -18.28 -1.72
N THR A 136 26.51 -18.09 -2.81
CA THR A 136 26.01 -18.03 -4.20
C THR A 136 25.41 -19.35 -4.70
N SER A 137 25.31 -20.39 -3.87
CA SER A 137 24.70 -21.68 -4.24
C SER A 137 23.16 -21.67 -4.19
N ASN A 138 22.54 -20.53 -3.86
CA ASN A 138 21.09 -20.41 -3.70
C ASN A 138 20.41 -19.71 -4.89
N ASP A 139 20.98 -19.82 -6.10
CA ASP A 139 20.44 -19.22 -7.33
C ASP A 139 18.96 -19.57 -7.56
N ALA A 140 18.55 -20.80 -7.23
CA ALA A 140 17.15 -21.21 -7.32
C ALA A 140 16.25 -20.38 -6.41
N ILE A 141 16.65 -20.16 -5.15
CA ILE A 141 15.88 -19.37 -4.17
C ILE A 141 15.78 -17.91 -4.63
N LEU A 142 16.87 -17.33 -5.12
CA LEU A 142 16.88 -15.96 -5.63
C LEU A 142 15.99 -15.83 -6.87
N ARG A 143 16.04 -16.78 -7.80
CA ARG A 143 15.17 -16.78 -8.99
C ARG A 143 13.71 -16.97 -8.64
N ASP A 144 13.39 -17.87 -7.71
CA ASP A 144 12.02 -18.08 -7.25
C ASP A 144 11.48 -16.83 -6.56
N ALA A 145 12.28 -16.16 -5.72
CA ALA A 145 11.93 -14.88 -5.13
C ALA A 145 11.71 -13.79 -6.20
N LEU A 146 12.59 -13.69 -7.20
CA LEU A 146 12.46 -12.74 -8.32
C LEU A 146 11.16 -12.96 -9.10
N ARG A 147 10.82 -14.22 -9.41
CA ARG A 147 9.57 -14.58 -10.08
C ARG A 147 8.35 -14.23 -9.25
N LEU A 148 8.42 -14.49 -7.94
CA LEU A 148 7.34 -14.19 -7.01
C LEU A 148 7.01 -12.70 -7.01
N VAL A 149 8.03 -11.84 -7.02
CA VAL A 149 7.85 -10.38 -7.08
C VAL A 149 7.57 -9.87 -8.51
N GLY A 150 7.45 -10.77 -9.49
CA GLY A 150 7.00 -10.47 -10.85
C GLY A 150 8.12 -10.10 -11.84
N ALA A 151 9.37 -10.45 -11.56
CA ALA A 151 10.45 -10.31 -12.55
C ALA A 151 10.24 -11.29 -13.72
N LEU A 152 10.45 -10.80 -14.93
CA LEU A 152 10.43 -11.61 -16.15
C LEU A 152 11.76 -12.35 -16.33
N PRO A 153 11.83 -13.46 -17.09
CA PRO A 153 13.06 -14.25 -17.23
C PRO A 153 14.30 -13.44 -17.65
N HIS A 154 14.15 -12.53 -18.62
CA HIS A 154 15.26 -11.68 -19.05
C HIS A 154 15.72 -10.69 -17.96
N GLN A 155 14.83 -10.29 -17.04
CA GLN A 155 15.15 -9.42 -15.91
C GLN A 155 15.83 -10.23 -14.80
N GLU A 156 15.38 -11.47 -14.58
CA GLU A 156 16.08 -12.41 -13.68
C GLU A 156 17.53 -12.55 -14.10
N ASP A 157 17.79 -12.82 -15.39
CA ASP A 157 19.16 -13.06 -15.87
C ASP A 157 20.07 -11.83 -15.70
N VAL A 158 19.53 -10.62 -15.90
CA VAL A 158 20.28 -9.37 -15.68
C VAL A 158 20.62 -9.18 -14.20
N ILE A 159 19.68 -9.46 -13.29
CA ILE A 159 19.91 -9.30 -11.85
C ILE A 159 20.86 -10.40 -11.34
N MET A 160 20.69 -11.64 -11.80
CA MET A 160 21.47 -12.82 -11.42
C MET A 160 22.91 -12.78 -11.96
N ALA A 161 23.19 -12.01 -13.02
CA ALA A 161 24.55 -11.78 -13.51
C ALA A 161 25.43 -10.93 -12.57
N SER A 162 24.93 -10.58 -11.38
CA SER A 162 25.65 -9.81 -10.37
C SER A 162 26.76 -10.62 -9.68
N ASN A 163 27.90 -9.98 -9.47
CA ASN A 163 29.05 -10.50 -8.72
C ASN A 163 28.89 -10.23 -7.22
N GLY A 164 28.20 -11.14 -6.54
CA GLY A 164 28.04 -11.13 -5.08
C GLY A 164 26.81 -10.37 -4.56
N PRO A 165 26.54 -10.47 -3.25
CA PRO A 165 25.28 -10.04 -2.64
C PRO A 165 25.04 -8.53 -2.72
N GLU A 166 26.09 -7.71 -2.65
CA GLU A 166 25.94 -6.25 -2.72
C GLU A 166 25.52 -5.78 -4.12
N GLN A 167 26.17 -6.29 -5.16
CA GLN A 167 25.81 -5.95 -6.54
C GLN A 167 24.43 -6.51 -6.88
N PHE A 168 24.10 -7.73 -6.42
CA PHE A 168 22.77 -8.31 -6.59
C PHE A 168 21.69 -7.39 -6.00
N ARG A 169 21.87 -6.99 -4.73
CA ARG A 169 20.94 -6.08 -4.05
C ARG A 169 20.80 -4.75 -4.78
N LEU A 170 21.90 -4.19 -5.31
CA LEU A 170 21.86 -2.96 -6.09
C LEU A 170 21.02 -3.14 -7.37
N ARG A 171 21.29 -4.19 -8.15
CA ARG A 171 20.54 -4.49 -9.39
C ARG A 171 19.05 -4.73 -9.13
N PHE A 172 18.73 -5.45 -8.06
CA PHE A 172 17.35 -5.65 -7.65
C PHE A 172 16.66 -4.31 -7.32
N ARG A 173 17.33 -3.41 -6.59
CA ARG A 173 16.78 -2.08 -6.26
C ARG A 173 16.60 -1.20 -7.49
N GLU A 174 17.53 -1.25 -8.44
CA GLU A 174 17.41 -0.54 -9.73
C GLU A 174 16.17 -1.02 -10.49
N TRP A 175 16.04 -2.34 -10.69
CA TRP A 175 14.86 -2.93 -11.34
C TRP A 175 13.55 -2.59 -10.61
N ASN A 176 13.53 -2.69 -9.28
CA ASN A 176 12.34 -2.40 -8.50
C ASN A 176 11.93 -0.91 -8.58
N ALA A 177 12.90 -0.01 -8.66
CA ALA A 177 12.65 1.41 -8.92
C ALA A 177 12.02 1.66 -10.29
N GLU A 178 12.41 0.90 -11.32
CA GLU A 178 11.77 0.95 -12.65
C GLU A 178 10.32 0.45 -12.61
N VAL A 179 10.06 -0.67 -11.91
CA VAL A 179 8.70 -1.20 -11.69
C VAL A 179 7.81 -0.15 -11.03
N ARG A 180 8.32 0.51 -9.98
CA ARG A 180 7.64 1.62 -9.31
C ARG A 180 7.36 2.79 -10.26
N ALA A 181 8.35 3.22 -11.04
CA ALA A 181 8.18 4.33 -11.98
C ALA A 181 7.10 4.00 -13.04
N ALA A 182 7.08 2.77 -13.54
CA ALA A 182 6.06 2.29 -14.47
C ALA A 182 4.66 2.29 -13.84
N TYR A 183 4.53 1.84 -12.58
CA TYR A 183 3.26 1.89 -11.85
C TYR A 183 2.76 3.33 -11.69
N THR A 184 3.64 4.24 -11.28
CA THR A 184 3.34 5.66 -11.06
C THR A 184 2.81 6.31 -12.34
N LYS A 185 3.52 6.10 -13.46
CA LYS A 185 3.10 6.58 -14.78
C LYS A 185 1.73 6.05 -15.18
N ARG A 186 1.46 4.75 -14.97
CA ARG A 186 0.14 4.15 -15.24
C ARG A 186 -0.95 4.78 -14.39
N ARG A 187 -0.71 4.99 -13.08
CA ARG A 187 -1.68 5.66 -12.19
C ARG A 187 -2.04 7.06 -12.67
N GLN A 188 -1.03 7.87 -13.03
CA GLN A 188 -1.25 9.22 -13.55
C GLN A 188 -2.07 9.24 -14.84
N LEU A 189 -1.82 8.29 -15.75
CA LEU A 189 -2.61 8.12 -16.98
C LEU A 189 -4.07 7.76 -16.67
N THR A 190 -4.34 6.84 -15.75
CA THR A 190 -5.70 6.47 -15.35
C THR A 190 -6.47 7.65 -14.75
N VAL A 191 -5.81 8.46 -13.91
CA VAL A 191 -6.42 9.67 -13.34
C VAL A 191 -6.78 10.69 -14.44
N LYS A 192 -5.90 10.88 -15.43
CA LYS A 192 -6.19 11.76 -16.57
C LYS A 192 -7.34 11.24 -17.45
N CYS A 193 -7.40 9.94 -17.72
CA CYS A 193 -8.50 9.36 -18.50
C CYS A 193 -9.84 9.47 -17.76
N THR A 194 -9.86 9.20 -16.45
CA THR A 194 -11.09 9.29 -15.65
C THR A 194 -11.57 10.73 -15.48
N SER A 195 -10.67 11.71 -15.36
CA SER A 195 -11.05 13.13 -15.33
C SER A 195 -11.59 13.60 -16.69
N PHE A 196 -11.00 13.15 -17.80
CA PHE A 196 -11.49 13.42 -19.14
C PHE A 196 -12.90 12.86 -19.37
N LEU A 197 -13.14 11.59 -19.01
CA LEU A 197 -14.45 10.96 -19.11
C LEU A 197 -15.53 11.69 -18.29
N LYS A 198 -15.19 12.12 -17.06
CA LYS A 198 -16.09 12.95 -16.23
C LYS A 198 -16.38 14.30 -16.87
N CYS A 199 -15.38 14.94 -17.49
CA CYS A 199 -15.57 16.20 -18.22
C CYS A 199 -16.54 16.02 -19.41
N CYS A 200 -16.34 14.97 -20.22
CA CYS A 200 -17.22 14.65 -21.35
C CYS A 200 -18.66 14.36 -20.90
N ALA A 201 -18.84 13.59 -19.82
CA ALA A 201 -20.16 13.30 -19.26
C ALA A 201 -20.86 14.58 -18.77
N ASN A 202 -20.12 15.49 -18.14
CA ASN A 202 -20.65 16.78 -17.68
C ASN A 202 -20.99 17.71 -18.86
N LEU A 203 -20.19 17.71 -19.94
CA LEU A 203 -20.52 18.45 -21.16
C LEU A 203 -21.78 17.90 -21.83
N GLY A 204 -21.90 16.58 -21.97
CA GLY A 204 -23.10 15.93 -22.54
C GLY A 204 -24.36 16.25 -21.74
N SER A 205 -24.26 16.24 -20.40
CA SER A 205 -25.36 16.62 -19.50
C SER A 205 -25.75 18.10 -19.64
N ARG A 206 -24.76 18.99 -19.83
CA ARG A 206 -25.02 20.43 -20.08
C ARG A 206 -25.66 20.69 -21.44
N LEU A 207 -25.22 19.98 -22.48
CA LEU A 207 -25.81 20.08 -23.83
C LEU A 207 -27.26 19.57 -23.86
N LEU A 208 -27.55 18.45 -23.19
CA LEU A 208 -28.93 17.95 -23.03
C LEU A 208 -29.83 18.95 -22.30
N ASN A 209 -29.30 19.65 -21.30
CA ASN A 209 -30.03 20.70 -20.59
C ASN A 209 -30.25 21.98 -21.42
N ILE A 210 -29.38 22.27 -22.39
CA ILE A 210 -29.58 23.38 -23.33
C ILE A 210 -30.70 23.05 -24.33
N VAL A 211 -30.72 21.82 -24.86
CA VAL A 211 -31.75 21.36 -25.81
C VAL A 211 -33.14 21.26 -25.15
N ARG A 212 -33.20 21.00 -23.83
CA ARG A 212 -34.45 20.92 -23.06
C ARG A 212 -34.95 22.27 -22.51
N ARG A 213 -34.29 23.40 -22.79
CA ARG A 213 -34.81 24.71 -22.35
C ARG A 213 -36.10 25.04 -23.12
N PRO A 214 -37.22 25.34 -22.44
CA PRO A 214 -38.41 25.80 -23.13
C PRO A 214 -38.09 27.13 -23.84
N GLN A 215 -38.37 27.20 -25.14
CA GLN A 215 -38.27 28.45 -25.89
C GLN A 215 -39.18 29.48 -25.21
N LYS A 216 -38.59 30.60 -24.76
CA LYS A 216 -39.36 31.72 -24.23
C LYS A 216 -40.33 32.18 -25.31
N ARG A 217 -41.63 32.08 -25.05
CA ARG A 217 -42.68 32.67 -25.87
C ARG A 217 -42.44 34.17 -25.94
N LEU A 218 -42.36 34.72 -27.16
CA LEU A 218 -42.29 36.16 -27.38
C LEU A 218 -43.61 36.80 -26.88
N PRO A 219 -43.56 38.00 -26.28
CA PRO A 219 -44.76 38.65 -25.79
C PRO A 219 -45.63 39.09 -26.98
N ASP A 220 -46.92 38.77 -26.88
CA ASP A 220 -47.93 39.18 -27.86
C ASP A 220 -48.04 40.70 -27.88
N VAL A 221 -47.75 41.30 -29.04
CA VAL A 221 -47.96 42.73 -29.29
C VAL A 221 -49.44 42.92 -29.57
N ILE A 222 -50.14 43.55 -28.62
CA ILE A 222 -51.55 43.92 -28.74
C ILE A 222 -51.63 45.24 -29.53
N LEU A 223 -52.32 45.23 -30.66
CA LEU A 223 -52.88 46.40 -31.34
C LEU A 223 -54.41 46.36 -31.19
#